data_AF-A0A7R9VP42-F1
#
_entry.id   AF-A0A7R9VP42-F1
#
_cell.length_a   1.000
_cell.length_b   1.000
_cell.length_c   1.000
_cell.angle_alpha   90.00
_cell.angle_beta   90.00
_cell.angle_gamma   90.00
#
_symmetry.space_group_name_H-M   'P 1'
#
loop_
_entity.id
_entity.type
_entity.pdbx_description
1 polymer ?
#
loop_
_entity_poly.entity_id
_entity_poly.type
_entity_poly.pdbx_seq_one_letter_code
_entity_poly.pdbx_strand_id
1 'polypeptide(L)'
;SSEGLALAMAMEASDELKLQFLHTENLMEEKAAQRLVRYFRTGLDLFGPDFRHNKHASLSDIWSECSELFTRGLVRLMPEPDEFGRSIIVFRQLITFDGESESV
;
A
#
# COMPACT_ATOMS: atom_id res chain seq x y z
N SER A 1 -19.88 4.73 11.73
CA SER A 1 -18.84 5.60 11.12
C SER A 1 -17.73 4.72 10.56
N SER A 2 -16.92 5.22 9.61
CA SER A 2 -15.73 4.50 9.12
C SER A 2 -14.78 4.12 10.25
N GLU A 3 -14.70 4.97 11.28
CA GLU A 3 -13.94 4.73 12.49
C GLU A 3 -14.43 3.52 13.31
N GLY A 4 -15.75 3.40 13.54
CA GLY A 4 -16.31 2.25 14.25
C GLY A 4 -16.13 0.93 13.49
N LEU A 5 -16.25 0.96 12.16
CA LEU A 5 -16.01 -0.22 11.32
C LEU A 5 -14.52 -0.60 11.30
N ALA A 6 -13.62 0.38 11.20
CA ALA A 6 -12.18 0.15 11.27
C ALA A 6 -11.75 -0.50 12.59
N LEU A 7 -12.34 -0.07 13.72
CA LEU A 7 -12.08 -0.67 15.03
C LEU A 7 -12.54 -2.13 15.09
N ALA A 8 -13.77 -2.42 14.64
CA ALA A 8 -14.28 -3.80 14.59
C ALA A 8 -13.38 -4.71 13.74
N MET A 9 -12.96 -4.22 12.56
CA MET A 9 -12.03 -4.93 11.69
C MET A 9 -10.67 -5.16 12.37
N ALA A 10 -10.13 -4.18 13.10
CA ALA A 10 -8.88 -4.34 13.84
C ALA A 10 -8.99 -5.42 14.93
N MET A 11 -10.11 -5.50 15.64
CA MET A 11 -10.36 -6.54 16.65
C MET A 11 -10.42 -7.95 16.01
N GLU A 12 -11.07 -8.06 14.85
CA GLU A 12 -11.20 -9.29 14.06
C GLU A 12 -9.99 -9.58 13.15
N ALA A 13 -8.91 -8.81 13.22
CA ALA A 13 -7.71 -9.09 12.45
C ALA A 13 -7.08 -10.41 12.90
N SER A 14 -6.47 -11.14 11.95
CA SER A 14 -5.73 -12.36 12.26
C SER A 14 -4.53 -12.06 13.18
N ASP A 15 -4.12 -13.06 13.95
CA ASP A 15 -2.99 -12.93 14.87
C ASP A 15 -1.69 -12.62 14.12
N GLU A 16 -1.50 -13.20 12.94
CA GLU A 16 -0.36 -12.89 12.08
C GLU A 16 -0.29 -11.41 11.71
N LEU A 17 -1.42 -10.81 11.32
CA LEU A 17 -1.46 -9.38 11.01
C LEU A 17 -1.22 -8.53 12.27
N LYS A 18 -1.81 -8.90 13.41
CA LYS A 18 -1.58 -8.20 14.68
C LYS A 18 -0.10 -8.24 15.08
N LEU A 19 0.57 -9.38 14.91
CA LEU A 19 1.99 -9.54 15.17
C LEU A 19 2.84 -8.64 14.27
N GLN A 20 2.53 -8.52 12.98
CA GLN A 20 3.25 -7.60 12.08
C GLN A 20 3.23 -6.15 12.57
N PHE A 21 2.07 -5.67 13.04
CA PHE A 21 1.95 -4.32 13.58
C PHE A 21 2.67 -4.17 14.93
N LEU A 22 2.63 -5.20 15.78
CA LEU A 22 3.40 -5.22 17.02
C LEU A 22 4.91 -5.15 16.75
N HIS A 23 5.43 -5.95 15.82
CA HIS A 23 6.84 -5.90 15.44
C HIS A 23 7.23 -4.54 14.86
N THR A 24 6.36 -3.95 14.04
CA THR A 24 6.57 -2.60 13.46
C THR A 24 6.69 -1.52 14.54
N GLU A 25 5.93 -1.63 15.63
CA GLU A 25 5.89 -0.66 16.72
C GLU A 25 6.74 -1.09 17.93
N ASN A 26 7.74 -1.95 17.74
CA ASN A 26 8.65 -2.44 18.80
C ASN A 26 7.91 -3.00 20.03
N LEU A 27 6.85 -3.79 19.79
CA LEU A 27 5.99 -4.41 20.80
C LEU A 27 5.26 -3.40 21.70
N MET A 28 5.17 -2.12 21.31
CA MET A 28 4.32 -1.15 22.01
C MET A 28 2.85 -1.35 21.60
N GLU A 29 2.12 -2.13 22.41
CA GLU A 29 0.73 -2.56 22.12
C GLU A 29 -0.21 -1.42 21.73
N GLU A 30 -0.18 -0.31 22.47
CA GLU A 30 -1.07 0.84 22.21
C GLU A 30 -0.79 1.47 20.83
N LYS A 31 0.49 1.65 20.49
CA LYS A 31 0.88 2.20 19.18
C LYS A 31 0.53 1.25 18.05
N ALA A 32 0.75 -0.04 18.24
CA ALA A 32 0.39 -1.07 17.27
C ALA A 32 -1.12 -1.09 17.01
N ALA A 33 -1.93 -1.03 18.08
CA ALA A 33 -3.39 -0.97 17.99
C ALA A 33 -3.86 0.30 17.25
N GLN A 34 -3.33 1.48 17.61
CA GLN A 34 -3.64 2.73 16.92
C GLN A 34 -3.29 2.68 15.43
N ARG A 35 -2.12 2.12 15.08
CA ARG A 35 -1.68 1.97 13.69
C ARG A 35 -2.53 0.98 12.91
N LEU A 36 -2.96 -0.12 13.53
CA LEU A 36 -3.83 -1.12 12.92
C LEU A 36 -5.22 -0.54 12.61
N VAL A 37 -5.80 0.23 13.54
CA VAL A 37 -7.07 0.94 13.29
C VAL A 37 -6.92 1.95 12.16
N ARG A 38 -5.83 2.72 12.12
CA ARG A 38 -5.53 3.65 11.02
C ARG A 38 -5.41 2.94 9.68
N TYR A 39 -4.74 1.78 9.64
CA TYR A 39 -4.63 0.96 8.44
C TYR A 39 -6.01 0.59 7.87
N PHE A 40 -6.92 0.05 8.70
CA PHE A 40 -8.26 -0.28 8.24
C PHE A 40 -9.09 0.94 7.86
N ARG A 41 -8.97 2.03 8.61
CA ARG A 41 -9.66 3.29 8.28
C ARG A 41 -9.21 3.80 6.90
N THR A 42 -7.91 3.90 6.67
CA THR A 42 -7.36 4.30 5.36
C THR A 42 -7.81 3.36 4.25
N GLY A 43 -7.84 2.05 4.49
CA GLY A 43 -8.38 1.08 3.53
C GLY A 43 -9.85 1.33 3.21
N LEU A 44 -10.70 1.56 4.22
CA LEU A 44 -12.11 1.88 4.05
C LEU A 44 -12.34 3.21 3.32
N ASP A 45 -11.53 4.23 3.63
CA ASP A 45 -11.65 5.55 3.03
C ASP A 45 -11.25 5.53 1.54
N LEU A 46 -10.26 4.71 1.17
CA LEU A 46 -9.77 4.61 -0.22
C LEU A 46 -10.53 3.61 -1.08
N PHE A 47 -10.91 2.46 -0.52
CA PHE A 47 -11.44 1.32 -1.29
C PHE A 47 -12.86 0.93 -0.86
N GLY A 48 -13.45 1.65 0.08
CA GLY A 48 -14.78 1.36 0.61
C GLY A 48 -14.83 0.10 1.49
N PRO A 49 -16.04 -0.36 1.84
CA PRO A 49 -16.27 -1.50 2.74
C PRO A 49 -15.62 -2.82 2.28
N ASP A 50 -15.43 -3.00 0.98
CA ASP A 50 -14.91 -4.23 0.38
C ASP A 50 -13.38 -4.29 0.32
N PHE A 51 -12.68 -3.34 0.96
CA PHE A 51 -11.21 -3.27 1.03
C PHE A 51 -10.53 -4.63 1.33
N ARG A 52 -11.07 -5.44 2.24
CA ARG A 52 -10.50 -6.77 2.59
C ARG A 52 -10.70 -7.85 1.52
N HIS A 53 -11.70 -7.69 0.67
CA HIS A 53 -12.07 -8.64 -0.38
C HIS A 53 -11.45 -8.30 -1.73
N ASN A 54 -10.95 -7.07 -1.91
CA ASN A 54 -10.12 -6.64 -3.05
C ASN A 54 -8.71 -7.26 -3.03
N LYS A 55 -8.60 -8.57 -2.76
CA LYS A 55 -7.34 -9.34 -2.79
C LYS A 55 -6.81 -9.57 -4.21
N HIS A 56 -7.55 -9.15 -5.23
CA HIS A 56 -7.21 -9.31 -6.64
C HIS A 56 -7.35 -7.99 -7.38
N ALA A 57 -6.86 -6.90 -6.81
CA ALA A 57 -6.66 -5.67 -7.59
C ALA A 57 -5.67 -6.00 -8.73
N SER A 58 -6.22 -6.20 -9.91
CA SER A 58 -5.49 -6.39 -11.16
C SER A 58 -5.07 -5.01 -11.68
N LEU A 59 -4.05 -4.97 -12.55
CA LEU A 59 -3.71 -3.75 -13.29
C LEU A 59 -4.90 -3.22 -14.12
N SER A 60 -5.88 -4.08 -14.43
CA SER A 60 -7.14 -3.69 -15.07
C SER A 60 -8.09 -2.91 -14.17
N ASP A 61 -7.97 -3.05 -12.85
CA ASP A 61 -8.81 -2.35 -11.86
C ASP A 61 -8.23 -0.99 -11.48
N ILE A 62 -6.98 -0.76 -11.89
CA ILE A 62 -6.27 0.49 -11.73
C ILE A 62 -6.70 1.42 -12.89
N TRP A 63 -6.91 2.70 -12.59
CA TRP A 63 -7.23 3.73 -13.59
C TRP A 63 -6.26 3.64 -14.78
N SER A 64 -6.78 3.77 -16.01
CA SER A 64 -6.00 3.60 -17.26
C SER A 64 -4.66 4.35 -17.26
N GLU A 65 -4.65 5.56 -16.68
CA GLU A 65 -3.49 6.42 -16.51
C GLU A 65 -2.39 5.77 -15.65
N CYS A 66 -2.76 5.07 -14.58
CA CYS A 66 -1.81 4.37 -13.72
C CYS A 66 -1.29 3.07 -14.35
N SER A 67 -2.11 2.37 -15.13
CA SER A 67 -1.66 1.19 -15.90
C SER A 67 -0.55 1.56 -16.89
N GLU A 68 -0.65 2.74 -17.49
CA GLU A 68 0.41 3.28 -18.35
C GLU A 68 1.70 3.58 -17.58
N LEU A 69 1.62 4.07 -16.33
CA LEU A 69 2.80 4.26 -15.48
C LEU A 69 3.54 2.96 -15.21
N PHE A 70 2.82 1.88 -14.90
CA PHE A 70 3.42 0.55 -14.70
C PHE A 70 4.00 -0.01 -16.01
N THR A 71 3.26 0.11 -17.11
CA THR A 71 3.68 -0.44 -18.42
C THR A 71 4.90 0.26 -18.99
N ARG A 72 4.99 1.59 -18.84
CA ARG A 72 6.18 2.39 -19.21
C ARG A 72 7.36 2.16 -18.25
N GLY A 73 7.13 1.41 -17.16
CA GLY A 73 8.13 1.11 -16.15
C GLY A 73 8.55 2.35 -15.35
N LEU A 74 7.64 3.31 -15.18
CA LEU A 74 7.83 4.47 -14.31
C LEU A 74 7.70 4.10 -12.84
N VAL A 75 7.02 2.97 -12.55
CA VAL A 75 7.04 2.31 -11.25
C VAL A 75 7.46 0.86 -11.45
N ARG A 76 8.51 0.41 -10.78
CA ARG A 76 9.00 -0.99 -10.87
C ARG A 76 9.30 -1.54 -9.49
N LEU A 77 8.84 -2.76 -9.23
CA LEU A 77 9.31 -3.57 -8.11
C LEU A 77 10.56 -4.32 -8.56
N MET A 78 11.67 -4.15 -7.84
CA MET A 78 12.90 -4.88 -8.14
C MET A 78 12.75 -6.35 -7.78
N PRO A 79 13.33 -7.28 -8.56
CA PRO A 79 13.25 -8.72 -8.28
C PRO A 79 14.04 -9.12 -7.05
N GLU A 80 15.11 -8.39 -6.74
CA GLU A 80 15.98 -8.63 -5.59
C GLU A 80 15.67 -7.61 -4.49
N PRO A 81 15.56 -8.05 -3.22
CA PRO A 81 15.48 -7.15 -2.09
C PRO A 81 16.84 -6.47 -1.85
N ASP A 82 16.84 -5.43 -1.01
CA ASP A 82 18.10 -4.82 -0.56
C ASP A 82 18.87 -5.68 0.47
N GLU A 83 20.01 -5.18 0.93
CA GLU A 83 20.85 -5.86 1.93
C GLU A 83 20.15 -6.11 3.28
N PHE A 84 19.03 -5.43 3.55
CA PHE A 84 18.21 -5.61 4.75
C PHE A 84 16.95 -6.45 4.48
N GLY A 85 16.82 -7.04 3.29
CA GLY A 85 15.67 -7.86 2.91
C GLY A 85 14.41 -7.06 2.56
N ARG A 86 14.51 -5.74 2.32
CA ARG A 86 13.36 -4.90 1.97
C ARG A 86 13.11 -4.93 0.47
N SER A 87 11.83 -5.01 0.09
CA SER A 87 11.40 -4.84 -1.30
C SER A 87 11.69 -3.42 -1.79
N ILE A 88 12.30 -3.29 -2.97
CA ILE A 88 12.66 -1.99 -3.55
C ILE A 88 11.65 -1.62 -4.63
N ILE A 89 10.99 -0.46 -4.47
CA ILE A 89 10.13 0.14 -5.50
C ILE A 89 10.86 1.35 -6.08
N VAL A 90 11.12 1.32 -7.39
CA VAL A 90 11.78 2.41 -8.11
C VAL A 90 10.74 3.24 -8.84
N PHE A 91 10.78 4.56 -8.61
CA PHE A 91 9.98 5.55 -9.33
C PHE A 91 10.89 6.31 -10.30
N ARG A 92 10.66 6.20 -11.60
CA ARG A 92 11.37 6.99 -12.63
C ARG A 92 10.53 8.22 -12.95
N GLN A 93 11.07 9.41 -12.68
CA GLN A 93 10.38 10.65 -13.00
C GLN A 93 10.58 10.98 -14.49
N LEU A 94 9.49 11.24 -15.21
CA LEU A 94 9.57 11.85 -16.53
C LEU A 94 9.90 13.33 -16.33
N ILE A 95 11.07 13.76 -16.78
CA ILE A 95 11.37 15.18 -16.91
C ILE A 95 10.89 15.59 -18.31
N THR A 96 9.70 16.19 -18.39
CA THR A 96 9.25 16.86 -19.60
C THR A 96 9.96 18.20 -19.71
N PHE A 97 10.85 18.34 -20.68
CA PHE A 97 11.26 19.65 -21.18
C PHE A 97 10.21 20.12 -22.18
N ASP A 98 9.84 21.40 -22.13
CA ASP A 98 8.88 22.01 -23.05
C ASP A 98 9.25 21.72 -24.51
N GLY A 99 8.64 20.69 -25.09
CA GLY A 99 8.73 20.34 -26.52
C GLY A 99 9.33 18.98 -26.88
N GLU A 100 10.18 18.37 -26.05
CA GLU A 100 10.76 17.05 -26.34
C GLU A 100 10.92 16.21 -25.06
N SER A 101 10.20 15.09 -25.02
CA SER A 101 10.26 14.13 -23.92
C SER A 101 11.34 13.09 -24.20
N GLU A 102 12.54 13.28 -23.66
CA GLU A 102 13.53 12.20 -23.55
C GLU A 102 13.44 11.52 -22.18
N SER A 103 13.36 10.19 -22.16
CA SER A 103 13.42 9.41 -20.93
C SER A 103 14.88 9.22 -20.49
N VAL A 104 15.33 9.94 -19.45
CA VAL A 104 16.66 9.76 -18.82
C VAL A 104 16.68 8.54 -17.93
#